data_AF-A0A315CTR7-F1
#
_entry.id   AF-A0A315CTR7-F1
#
_cell.length_a   1.000
_cell.length_b   1.000
_cell.length_c   1.000
_cell.angle_alpha   90.00
_cell.angle_beta   90.00
_cell.angle_gamma   90.00
#
_symmetry.space_group_name_H-M   'P 1'
#
loop_
_entity.id
_entity.type
_entity.pdbx_description
1 polymer ?
#
loop_
_entity_poly.entity_id
_entity_poly.type
_entity_poly.pdbx_seq_one_letter_code
_entity_poly.pdbx_strand_id
1 'polypeptide(L)'
;GVSVEDMRMDIAGFIHAQGSFNFEKGPQQLVTLGTGLPQGLANSALYSQFAQPVLNNMLNVSTGAQLSENLGTITGWDVAVSYFGASDINVFVGYGSPDFDQDKWSETSGLFGFAFEGVDFAYANMQTTLPAVLKAPFLGALDGFYAAKLNAQSAAFVGGGEILNVEAKNLELRLNDNDANWFPGTPLEMGPAVIDWAASFPADDEAGTAAGLGIKTGAYLKSEDEDTSEYAVEDEALGYYTDSLGQRVNAQGFLLDDLGARIDQLITLDFDGNQRLGVSVEDMRMDIAGFIHAQGSFNFEKGPQQLVTLGTGLPQGLA
;
A
#
# COMPACT_ATOMS: atom_id res chain seq x y z
N GLY A 1 -0.13 8.13 17.53
CA GLY A 1 -0.02 8.88 16.27
C GLY A 1 -0.56 10.28 16.43
N VAL A 2 -0.71 10.98 15.32
CA VAL A 2 -1.47 12.22 15.16
C VAL A 2 -2.48 11.95 14.04
N SER A 3 -3.75 12.23 14.29
CA SER A 3 -4.85 12.06 13.33
C SER A 3 -5.58 13.39 13.19
N VAL A 4 -5.89 13.79 11.97
CA VAL A 4 -6.58 15.04 11.64
C VAL A 4 -7.62 14.74 10.57
N GLU A 5 -8.88 15.09 10.83
CA GLU A 5 -10.01 14.81 9.93
C GLU A 5 -10.00 15.74 8.69
N ASP A 6 -9.47 16.96 8.83
CA ASP A 6 -9.29 17.89 7.72
C ASP A 6 -7.98 18.65 7.88
N MET A 7 -7.03 18.37 6.99
CA MET A 7 -5.74 19.03 6.90
C MET A 7 -5.46 19.42 5.47
N ARG A 8 -5.08 20.69 5.26
CA ARG A 8 -4.44 21.13 4.03
C ARG A 8 -2.93 20.94 4.12
N MET A 9 -2.35 20.27 3.14
CA MET A 9 -0.93 20.02 3.01
C MET A 9 -0.39 20.62 1.70
N ASP A 10 0.66 21.43 1.80
CA ASP A 10 1.36 21.99 0.66
C ASP A 10 2.84 21.59 0.73
N ILE A 11 3.32 20.79 -0.24
CA ILE A 11 4.70 20.32 -0.32
C ILE A 11 5.38 21.00 -1.51
N ALA A 12 6.45 21.75 -1.20
CA ALA A 12 7.31 22.41 -2.16
C ALA A 12 6.59 23.34 -3.17
N GLY A 13 5.34 23.73 -2.89
CA GLY A 13 4.50 24.53 -3.80
C GLY A 13 4.15 23.81 -5.11
N PHE A 14 4.17 22.47 -5.09
CA PHE A 14 3.94 21.64 -6.27
C PHE A 14 2.95 20.50 -6.00
N ILE A 15 2.97 19.93 -4.78
CA ILE A 15 1.97 18.97 -4.35
C ILE A 15 1.08 19.67 -3.33
N HIS A 16 -0.22 19.65 -3.58
CA HIS A 16 -1.24 20.20 -2.71
C HIS A 16 -2.22 19.08 -2.40
N ALA A 17 -2.64 18.95 -1.15
CA ALA A 17 -3.66 17.98 -0.77
C ALA A 17 -4.55 18.51 0.35
N GLN A 18 -5.81 18.07 0.40
CA GLN A 18 -6.74 18.35 1.48
C GLN A 18 -7.61 17.13 1.77
N GLY A 19 -7.82 16.84 3.05
CA GLY A 19 -8.68 15.76 3.54
C GLY A 19 -8.18 15.19 4.86
N SER A 20 -8.53 13.94 5.16
CA SER A 20 -8.11 13.28 6.41
C SER A 20 -6.72 12.68 6.31
N PHE A 21 -5.92 12.85 7.38
CA PHE A 21 -4.57 12.30 7.48
C PHE A 21 -4.28 11.72 8.86
N ASN A 22 -3.49 10.66 8.89
CA ASN A 22 -2.95 10.08 10.09
C ASN A 22 -1.47 9.71 9.91
N PHE A 23 -0.67 10.04 10.93
CA PHE A 23 0.72 9.61 11.05
C PHE A 23 0.92 8.89 12.37
N GLU A 24 1.50 7.70 12.33
CA GLU A 24 1.74 6.91 13.52
C GLU A 24 3.10 6.23 13.49
N LYS A 25 3.84 6.30 14.59
CA LYS A 25 4.93 5.36 14.86
C LYS A 25 4.36 4.24 15.72
N GLY A 26 4.32 3.04 15.16
CA GLY A 26 3.77 1.87 15.86
C GLY A 26 4.79 1.20 16.78
N PRO A 27 4.35 0.19 17.55
CA PRO A 27 5.24 -0.66 18.33
C PRO A 27 6.16 -1.48 17.41
N GLN A 28 7.19 -2.10 17.99
CA GLN A 28 7.91 -3.16 17.29
C GLN A 28 6.96 -4.32 16.98
N GLN A 29 7.15 -4.93 15.82
CA GLN A 29 6.32 -6.03 15.34
C GLN A 29 7.20 -7.17 14.84
N LEU A 30 6.76 -8.39 15.13
CA LEU A 30 7.27 -9.58 14.47
C LEU A 30 6.46 -9.81 13.21
N VAL A 31 7.13 -9.89 12.07
CA VAL A 31 6.50 -10.09 10.76
C VAL A 31 7.01 -11.34 10.07
N THR A 32 6.22 -11.82 9.11
CA THR A 32 6.60 -12.83 8.15
C THR A 32 7.03 -12.14 6.86
N LEU A 33 8.16 -12.55 6.31
CA LEU A 33 8.68 -12.07 5.04
C LEU A 33 8.54 -13.16 3.98
N GLY A 34 8.11 -12.78 2.79
CA GLY A 34 8.39 -13.54 1.58
C GLY A 34 9.81 -13.22 1.11
N THR A 35 10.63 -14.24 0.88
CA THR A 35 12.05 -14.01 0.60
C THR A 35 12.31 -13.45 -0.80
N GLY A 36 11.39 -13.60 -1.74
CA GLY A 36 11.62 -13.25 -3.15
C GLY A 36 12.65 -14.15 -3.84
N LEU A 37 13.16 -15.19 -3.17
CA LEU A 37 14.07 -16.16 -3.76
C LEU A 37 13.33 -17.03 -4.78
N PRO A 38 13.96 -17.37 -5.93
CA PRO A 38 13.27 -18.13 -6.95
C PRO A 38 12.84 -19.53 -6.49
N GLN A 39 11.64 -19.95 -6.92
CA GLN A 39 11.13 -21.29 -6.61
C GLN A 39 12.09 -22.38 -7.10
N GLY A 40 12.34 -23.38 -6.25
CA GLY A 40 13.26 -24.48 -6.54
C GLY A 40 14.73 -24.20 -6.26
N LEU A 41 15.10 -22.97 -5.85
CA LEU A 41 16.47 -22.64 -5.43
C LEU A 41 17.00 -23.60 -4.36
N ALA A 42 16.15 -24.01 -3.41
CA ALA A 42 16.48 -24.95 -2.34
C ALA A 42 17.08 -26.28 -2.84
N ASN A 43 16.70 -26.71 -4.05
CA ASN A 43 17.14 -27.97 -4.66
C ASN A 43 18.33 -27.80 -5.62
N SER A 44 18.89 -26.59 -5.72
CA SER A 44 19.97 -26.29 -6.66
C SER A 44 21.36 -26.43 -6.03
N ALA A 45 22.36 -26.77 -6.86
CA ALA A 45 23.76 -26.73 -6.46
C ALA A 45 24.19 -25.32 -5.98
N LEU A 46 23.57 -24.28 -6.55
CA LEU A 46 23.80 -22.88 -6.19
C LEU A 46 23.46 -22.61 -4.72
N TYR A 47 22.32 -23.11 -4.23
CA TYR A 47 21.94 -22.95 -2.83
C TYR A 47 22.93 -23.64 -1.88
N SER A 48 23.26 -24.90 -2.16
CA SER A 48 24.15 -25.71 -1.30
C SER A 48 25.56 -25.13 -1.14
N GLN A 49 26.07 -24.44 -2.17
CA GLN A 49 27.44 -23.95 -2.18
C GLN A 49 27.58 -22.51 -1.66
N PHE A 50 26.55 -21.66 -1.85
CA PHE A 50 26.69 -20.21 -1.65
C PHE A 50 25.66 -19.62 -0.69
N ALA A 51 24.38 -19.96 -0.85
CA ALA A 51 23.32 -19.33 -0.07
C ALA A 51 23.08 -20.02 1.29
N GLN A 52 23.22 -21.35 1.37
CA GLN A 52 22.97 -22.12 2.59
C GLN A 52 23.85 -21.69 3.80
N PRO A 53 25.17 -21.44 3.66
CA PRO A 53 26.01 -21.04 4.79
C PRO A 53 25.65 -19.67 5.37
N VAL A 54 25.16 -18.74 4.54
CA VAL A 54 24.77 -17.38 4.95
C VAL A 54 23.36 -17.39 5.54
N LEU A 55 22.40 -18.02 4.86
CA LEU A 55 20.99 -17.96 5.25
C LEU A 55 20.68 -18.80 6.49
N ASN A 56 21.10 -20.07 6.55
CA ASN A 56 20.66 -20.97 7.62
C ASN A 56 21.39 -20.74 8.95
N ASN A 57 22.69 -20.45 8.90
CA ASN A 57 23.48 -20.26 10.12
C ASN A 57 23.27 -18.88 10.74
N MET A 58 22.95 -17.85 9.94
CA MET A 58 22.78 -16.51 10.47
C MET A 58 21.38 -16.22 10.97
N LEU A 59 20.33 -16.64 10.26
CA LEU A 59 18.95 -16.32 10.66
C LEU A 59 18.60 -16.99 12.00
N ASN A 60 18.79 -18.31 12.09
CA ASN A 60 18.37 -19.06 13.29
C ASN A 60 19.19 -18.71 14.55
N VAL A 61 20.50 -18.47 14.41
CA VAL A 61 21.41 -18.32 15.57
C VAL A 61 21.43 -16.88 16.09
N SER A 62 21.13 -15.88 15.25
CA SER A 62 21.33 -14.48 15.62
C SER A 62 20.05 -13.67 15.82
N THR A 63 18.89 -14.11 15.32
CA THR A 63 17.67 -13.29 15.34
C THR A 63 16.45 -13.98 15.93
N GLY A 64 16.45 -15.32 16.03
CA GLY A 64 15.25 -16.10 16.38
C GLY A 64 14.24 -16.24 15.22
N ALA A 65 14.52 -15.61 14.08
CA ALA A 65 13.72 -15.77 12.86
C ALA A 65 14.01 -17.13 12.21
N GLN A 66 12.99 -17.71 11.58
CA GLN A 66 13.07 -19.04 10.97
C GLN A 66 12.88 -18.94 9.46
N LEU A 67 13.85 -19.47 8.72
CA LEU A 67 13.75 -19.64 7.27
C LEU A 67 13.11 -21.00 6.98
N SER A 68 12.07 -21.01 6.14
CA SER A 68 11.42 -22.26 5.71
C SER A 68 12.33 -23.13 4.84
N GLU A 69 12.09 -24.44 4.84
CA GLU A 69 12.91 -25.41 4.10
C GLU A 69 12.95 -25.14 2.58
N ASN A 70 11.86 -24.61 2.02
CA ASN A 70 11.77 -24.23 0.61
C ASN A 70 12.36 -22.84 0.33
N LEU A 71 12.90 -22.17 1.36
CA LEU A 71 13.45 -20.81 1.34
C LEU A 71 12.45 -19.71 0.99
N GLY A 72 11.14 -20.00 0.95
CA GLY A 72 10.14 -19.05 0.49
C GLY A 72 9.79 -17.99 1.53
N THR A 73 9.97 -18.30 2.82
CA THR A 73 9.47 -17.47 3.92
C THR A 73 10.46 -17.36 5.07
N ILE A 74 10.52 -16.18 5.70
CA ILE A 74 11.22 -15.94 6.97
C ILE A 74 10.16 -15.50 7.98
N THR A 75 9.96 -16.26 9.06
CA THR A 75 8.98 -15.92 10.11
C THR A 75 9.66 -15.31 11.33
N GLY A 76 8.97 -14.42 12.03
CA GLY A 76 9.46 -13.86 13.30
C GLY A 76 10.54 -12.80 13.11
N TRP A 77 10.50 -12.05 12.01
CA TRP A 77 11.43 -10.96 11.75
C TRP A 77 11.02 -9.70 12.51
N ASP A 78 11.91 -9.13 13.32
CA ASP A 78 11.59 -7.95 14.15
C ASP A 78 11.84 -6.62 13.41
N VAL A 79 10.80 -5.78 13.40
CA VAL A 79 10.77 -4.48 12.72
C VAL A 79 10.17 -3.39 13.59
N ALA A 80 10.72 -2.18 13.48
CA ALA A 80 10.10 -0.95 13.95
C ALA A 80 9.30 -0.32 12.81
N VAL A 81 8.09 0.14 13.12
CA VAL A 81 7.10 0.47 12.10
C VAL A 81 6.68 1.94 12.17
N SER A 82 6.42 2.53 11.01
CA SER A 82 5.76 3.82 10.87
C SER A 82 4.68 3.70 9.81
N TYR A 83 3.53 4.29 10.08
CA TYR A 83 2.35 4.28 9.23
C TYR A 83 1.96 5.69 8.86
N PHE A 84 1.51 5.84 7.64
CA PHE A 84 0.86 7.03 7.15
C PHE A 84 -0.40 6.60 6.41
N GLY A 85 -1.53 7.16 6.80
CA GLY A 85 -2.78 6.93 6.11
C GLY A 85 -3.47 8.25 5.79
N ALA A 86 -4.26 8.24 4.74
CA ALA A 86 -5.09 9.35 4.34
C ALA A 86 -6.36 8.82 3.70
N SER A 87 -7.45 9.56 3.84
CA SER A 87 -8.73 9.17 3.25
C SER A 87 -9.52 10.38 2.81
N ASP A 88 -10.30 10.17 1.74
CA ASP A 88 -11.10 11.20 1.10
C ASP A 88 -10.28 12.46 0.82
N ILE A 89 -9.06 12.27 0.31
CA ILE A 89 -8.17 13.40 0.01
C ILE A 89 -8.31 13.82 -1.45
N ASN A 90 -8.39 15.12 -1.68
CA ASN A 90 -8.15 15.73 -2.97
C ASN A 90 -6.66 16.03 -3.10
N VAL A 91 -6.04 15.69 -4.23
CA VAL A 91 -4.61 15.90 -4.48
C VAL A 91 -4.40 16.61 -5.82
N PHE A 92 -3.58 17.66 -5.82
CA PHE A 92 -3.10 18.30 -7.03
C PHE A 92 -1.58 18.26 -7.08
N VAL A 93 -1.04 17.83 -8.22
CA VAL A 93 0.41 17.78 -8.49
C VAL A 93 0.70 18.62 -9.73
N GLY A 94 1.24 19.82 -9.55
CA GLY A 94 1.47 20.73 -10.67
C GLY A 94 1.71 22.18 -10.27
N TYR A 95 1.60 23.06 -11.27
CA TYR A 95 1.64 24.51 -11.09
C TYR A 95 0.23 25.07 -10.92
N GLY A 96 0.05 25.96 -9.94
CA GLY A 96 -1.23 26.59 -9.66
C GLY A 96 -1.49 26.67 -8.16
N SER A 97 -2.70 27.06 -7.79
CA SER A 97 -3.14 27.07 -6.39
C SER A 97 -4.57 26.54 -6.34
N PRO A 98 -4.78 25.24 -6.10
CA PRO A 98 -6.12 24.67 -6.06
C PRO A 98 -6.89 25.23 -4.86
N ASP A 99 -8.19 25.37 -5.05
CA ASP A 99 -9.17 25.74 -4.04
C ASP A 99 -10.11 24.56 -3.81
N PHE A 100 -9.71 23.64 -2.92
CA PHE A 100 -10.41 22.37 -2.66
C PHE A 100 -11.79 22.55 -2.02
N ASP A 101 -12.13 23.75 -1.56
CA ASP A 101 -13.44 24.07 -1.00
C ASP A 101 -14.52 24.28 -2.10
N GLN A 102 -14.13 24.26 -3.38
CA GLN A 102 -15.05 24.34 -4.51
C GLN A 102 -15.39 22.94 -5.05
N ASP A 103 -16.67 22.71 -5.35
CA ASP A 103 -17.18 21.43 -5.93
C ASP A 103 -16.40 20.94 -7.15
N LYS A 104 -15.88 21.88 -7.95
CA LYS A 104 -15.13 21.61 -9.20
C LYS A 104 -13.74 22.23 -9.13
N TRP A 105 -13.06 22.05 -8.00
CA TRP A 105 -11.74 22.63 -7.75
C TRP A 105 -10.74 22.33 -8.86
N SER A 106 -10.81 21.14 -9.47
CA SER A 106 -9.92 20.69 -10.54
C SER A 106 -10.13 21.44 -11.87
N GLU A 107 -11.30 22.07 -12.05
CA GLU A 107 -11.63 22.94 -13.20
C GLU A 107 -11.20 24.40 -12.97
N THR A 108 -10.58 24.72 -11.83
CA THR A 108 -10.14 26.08 -11.50
C THR A 108 -9.12 26.60 -12.51
N SER A 109 -9.33 27.83 -12.98
CA SER A 109 -8.41 28.47 -13.93
C SER A 109 -7.01 28.64 -13.34
N GLY A 110 -5.98 28.35 -14.13
CA GLY A 110 -4.58 28.55 -13.73
C GLY A 110 -3.92 27.31 -13.12
N LEU A 111 -4.62 26.18 -13.06
CA LEU A 111 -4.00 24.88 -12.76
C LEU A 111 -3.37 24.29 -14.02
N PHE A 112 -2.17 23.72 -13.87
CA PHE A 112 -1.48 22.93 -14.89
C PHE A 112 -0.78 21.74 -14.22
N GLY A 113 -1.32 20.54 -14.38
CA GLY A 113 -0.83 19.36 -13.66
C GLY A 113 -1.83 18.22 -13.62
N PHE A 114 -1.70 17.36 -12.61
CA PHE A 114 -2.62 16.24 -12.37
C PHE A 114 -3.47 16.50 -11.13
N ALA A 115 -4.78 16.35 -11.27
CA ALA A 115 -5.75 16.36 -10.19
C ALA A 115 -6.16 14.91 -9.88
N PHE A 116 -6.33 14.58 -8.60
CA PHE A 116 -6.85 13.33 -8.11
C PHE A 116 -7.93 13.63 -7.08
N GLU A 117 -9.07 12.96 -7.17
CA GLU A 117 -10.21 13.17 -6.28
C GLU A 117 -10.61 11.85 -5.61
N GLY A 118 -11.07 11.96 -4.35
CA GLY A 118 -11.46 10.81 -3.53
C GLY A 118 -10.32 9.81 -3.38
N VAL A 119 -9.14 10.29 -2.99
CA VAL A 119 -7.97 9.44 -2.80
C VAL A 119 -7.97 8.86 -1.39
N ASP A 120 -7.86 7.54 -1.32
CA ASP A 120 -7.61 6.77 -0.12
C ASP A 120 -6.20 6.18 -0.21
N PHE A 121 -5.37 6.43 0.80
CA PHE A 121 -3.97 6.02 0.81
C PHE A 121 -3.55 5.40 2.13
N ALA A 122 -2.88 4.25 2.07
CA ALA A 122 -2.13 3.69 3.18
C ALA A 122 -0.69 3.45 2.77
N TYR A 123 0.22 3.78 3.68
CA TYR A 123 1.64 3.52 3.58
C TYR A 123 2.17 3.00 4.90
N ALA A 124 3.03 2.00 4.80
CA ALA A 124 3.78 1.48 5.92
C ALA A 124 5.27 1.42 5.56
N ASN A 125 6.10 1.89 6.48
CA ASN A 125 7.55 1.73 6.46
C ASN A 125 7.98 0.90 7.66
N MET A 126 8.70 -0.19 7.43
CA MET A 126 9.15 -1.12 8.45
C MET A 126 10.67 -1.28 8.36
N GLN A 127 11.38 -0.92 9.42
CA GLN A 127 12.83 -0.99 9.49
C GLN A 127 13.24 -2.10 10.45
N THR A 128 14.16 -2.96 10.05
CA THR A 128 14.66 -4.00 10.96
C THR A 128 15.34 -3.37 12.19
N THR A 129 15.10 -3.99 13.34
CA THR A 129 15.63 -3.54 14.64
C THR A 129 16.97 -4.17 14.98
N LEU A 130 17.45 -5.13 14.16
CA LEU A 130 18.66 -5.89 14.45
C LEU A 130 19.92 -4.99 14.42
N PRO A 131 20.91 -5.25 15.30
CA PRO A 131 22.19 -4.57 15.28
C PRO A 131 22.90 -4.70 13.92
N ALA A 132 23.58 -3.64 13.47
CA ALA A 132 24.24 -3.59 12.16
C ALA A 132 25.20 -4.76 11.89
N VAL A 133 25.90 -5.26 12.92
CA VAL A 133 26.81 -6.42 12.81
C VAL A 133 26.08 -7.71 12.42
N LEU A 134 24.84 -7.88 12.86
CA LEU A 134 24.03 -9.06 12.54
C LEU A 134 23.39 -8.95 11.15
N LYS A 135 23.21 -7.72 10.65
CA LYS A 135 22.60 -7.44 9.34
C LYS A 135 23.60 -7.39 8.19
N ALA A 136 24.86 -7.07 8.48
CA ALA A 136 25.88 -6.84 7.45
C ALA A 136 25.97 -7.93 6.38
N PRO A 137 25.84 -9.24 6.71
CA PRO A 137 25.92 -10.29 5.69
C PRO A 137 24.72 -10.38 4.74
N PHE A 138 23.59 -9.75 5.07
CA PHE A 138 22.43 -9.68 4.18
C PHE A 138 22.53 -8.54 3.15
N LEU A 139 23.57 -7.69 3.24
CA LEU A 139 23.86 -6.64 2.26
C LEU A 139 22.66 -5.73 1.94
N GLY A 140 21.84 -5.43 2.95
CA GLY A 140 20.65 -4.60 2.81
C GLY A 140 19.35 -5.37 2.53
N ALA A 141 19.42 -6.62 2.08
CA ALA A 141 18.24 -7.38 1.65
C ALA A 141 17.15 -7.58 2.72
N LEU A 142 17.46 -7.29 3.99
CA LEU A 142 16.52 -7.36 5.12
C LEU A 142 16.51 -6.08 5.97
N ASP A 143 17.00 -4.95 5.43
CA ASP A 143 17.13 -3.70 6.20
C ASP A 143 15.83 -2.92 6.32
N GLY A 144 15.05 -2.82 5.24
CA GLY A 144 13.83 -2.01 5.24
C GLY A 144 12.81 -2.56 4.26
N PHE A 145 11.55 -2.48 4.65
CA PHE A 145 10.41 -2.92 3.88
C PHE A 145 9.39 -1.80 3.84
N TYR A 146 8.72 -1.65 2.71
CA TYR A 146 7.64 -0.69 2.59
C TYR A 146 6.53 -1.22 1.72
N ALA A 147 5.32 -0.81 2.06
CA ALA A 147 4.14 -1.14 1.30
C ALA A 147 3.21 0.06 1.23
N ALA A 148 2.49 0.16 0.13
CA ALA A 148 1.48 1.17 -0.06
C ALA A 148 0.28 0.61 -0.84
N LYS A 149 -0.90 1.08 -0.49
CA LYS A 149 -2.12 0.88 -1.28
C LYS A 149 -2.76 2.25 -1.46
N LEU A 150 -3.07 2.60 -2.69
CA LEU A 150 -3.77 3.83 -3.03
C LEU A 150 -4.95 3.49 -3.91
N ASN A 151 -6.12 4.04 -3.60
CA ASN A 151 -7.25 4.08 -4.51
C ASN A 151 -7.60 5.54 -4.78
N ALA A 152 -7.95 5.88 -6.01
CA ALA A 152 -8.48 7.18 -6.37
C ALA A 152 -9.73 6.99 -7.21
N GLN A 153 -10.79 7.71 -6.87
CA GLN A 153 -12.03 7.68 -7.65
C GLN A 153 -11.79 8.24 -9.06
N SER A 154 -11.05 9.34 -9.15
CA SER A 154 -10.68 9.94 -10.42
C SER A 154 -9.26 10.49 -10.42
N ALA A 155 -8.66 10.55 -11.60
CA ALA A 155 -7.45 11.31 -11.87
C ALA A 155 -7.57 12.01 -13.23
N ALA A 156 -7.16 13.26 -13.35
CA ALA A 156 -7.24 14.02 -14.58
C ALA A 156 -6.03 14.92 -14.80
N PHE A 157 -5.63 15.11 -16.06
CA PHE A 157 -4.70 16.16 -16.44
C PHE A 157 -5.46 17.47 -16.66
N VAL A 158 -5.12 18.49 -15.88
CA VAL A 158 -5.76 19.81 -15.92
C VAL A 158 -4.83 20.86 -16.53
N GLY A 159 -5.40 21.84 -17.21
CA GLY A 159 -4.64 22.92 -17.88
C GLY A 159 -4.10 22.59 -19.28
N GLY A 160 -4.44 21.43 -19.85
CA GLY A 160 -4.03 21.01 -21.20
C GLY A 160 -4.79 21.67 -22.36
N GLY A 161 -5.85 22.43 -22.06
CA GLY A 161 -6.71 23.06 -23.06
C GLY A 161 -7.29 22.05 -24.05
N GLU A 162 -7.34 22.42 -25.32
CA GLU A 162 -7.79 21.53 -26.41
C GLU A 162 -6.70 20.54 -26.88
N ILE A 163 -5.47 20.65 -26.36
CA ILE A 163 -4.31 19.91 -26.86
C ILE A 163 -4.13 18.57 -26.15
N LEU A 164 -4.40 18.52 -24.84
CA LEU A 164 -4.19 17.32 -24.05
C LEU A 164 -5.31 17.19 -23.01
N ASN A 165 -6.12 16.14 -23.15
CA ASN A 165 -7.01 15.69 -22.10
C ASN A 165 -6.64 14.25 -21.71
N VAL A 166 -6.51 14.02 -20.40
CA VAL A 166 -6.32 12.69 -19.81
C VAL A 166 -7.26 12.61 -18.62
N GLU A 167 -8.11 11.60 -18.61
CA GLU A 167 -9.03 11.31 -17.52
C GLU A 167 -8.92 9.82 -17.19
N ALA A 168 -8.94 9.49 -15.91
CA ALA A 168 -8.88 8.14 -15.39
C ALA A 168 -9.90 7.99 -14.27
N LYS A 169 -10.54 6.82 -14.20
CA LYS A 169 -11.47 6.44 -13.14
C LYS A 169 -11.04 5.15 -12.50
N ASN A 170 -11.25 5.06 -11.19
CA ASN A 170 -10.94 3.90 -10.36
C ASN A 170 -9.49 3.46 -10.56
N LEU A 171 -8.57 4.33 -10.14
CA LEU A 171 -7.15 4.06 -10.14
C LEU A 171 -6.78 3.34 -8.85
N GLU A 172 -6.04 2.24 -8.97
CA GLU A 172 -5.42 1.55 -7.85
C GLU A 172 -3.91 1.51 -8.06
N LEU A 173 -3.15 1.84 -7.02
CA LEU A 173 -1.72 1.57 -6.93
C LEU A 173 -1.44 0.61 -5.79
N ARG A 174 -0.65 -0.42 -6.10
CA ARG A 174 -0.23 -1.47 -5.17
C ARG A 174 1.29 -1.51 -5.11
N LEU A 175 1.86 -1.33 -3.92
CA LEU A 175 3.30 -1.38 -3.68
C LEU A 175 3.58 -2.30 -2.50
N ASN A 176 4.47 -3.26 -2.69
CA ASN A 176 5.05 -4.07 -1.62
C ASN A 176 6.47 -4.40 -2.02
N ASP A 177 7.44 -3.73 -1.40
CA ASP A 177 8.82 -3.77 -1.85
C ASP A 177 9.84 -3.50 -0.73
N ASN A 178 11.11 -3.65 -1.10
CA ASN A 178 12.30 -3.39 -0.33
C ASN A 178 13.40 -2.94 -1.31
N ASP A 179 14.18 -1.94 -0.92
CA ASP A 179 15.16 -1.30 -1.81
C ASP A 179 16.33 -2.21 -2.20
N ALA A 180 16.58 -3.29 -1.45
CA ALA A 180 17.73 -4.16 -1.66
C ALA A 180 17.36 -5.58 -2.09
N ASN A 181 17.96 -5.98 -3.20
CA ASN A 181 18.00 -7.36 -3.68
C ASN A 181 18.90 -8.23 -2.79
N TRP A 182 18.71 -9.55 -2.83
CA TRP A 182 19.70 -10.47 -2.28
C TRP A 182 20.97 -10.46 -3.12
N PHE A 183 22.12 -10.55 -2.44
CA PHE A 183 23.46 -10.62 -3.08
C PHE A 183 23.68 -9.54 -4.17
N PRO A 184 23.38 -8.25 -3.87
CA PRO A 184 23.38 -7.20 -4.86
C PRO A 184 24.77 -7.00 -5.48
N GLY A 185 24.84 -6.76 -6.79
CA GLY A 185 26.09 -6.56 -7.52
C GLY A 185 26.92 -7.83 -7.75
N THR A 186 26.35 -9.01 -7.46
CA THR A 186 26.96 -10.30 -7.76
C THR A 186 26.23 -10.99 -8.92
N PRO A 187 26.85 -11.98 -9.59
CA PRO A 187 26.14 -12.83 -10.56
C PRO A 187 24.98 -13.64 -9.98
N LEU A 188 24.79 -13.61 -8.65
CA LEU A 188 23.75 -14.32 -7.92
C LEU A 188 22.67 -13.38 -7.38
N GLU A 189 22.59 -12.15 -7.90
CA GLU A 189 21.59 -11.17 -7.48
C GLU A 189 20.17 -11.71 -7.68
N MET A 190 19.35 -11.66 -6.63
CA MET A 190 17.97 -12.16 -6.62
C MET A 190 17.00 -11.11 -6.07
N GLY A 191 15.74 -11.22 -6.46
CA GLY A 191 14.68 -10.26 -6.10
C GLY A 191 14.57 -10.03 -4.59
N PRO A 192 14.04 -8.87 -4.18
CA PRO A 192 14.08 -8.47 -2.79
C PRO A 192 13.15 -9.30 -1.91
N ALA A 193 13.48 -9.41 -0.63
CA ALA A 193 12.54 -9.90 0.37
C ALA A 193 11.54 -8.81 0.74
N VAL A 194 10.27 -9.16 0.85
CA VAL A 194 9.17 -8.24 1.17
C VAL A 194 8.31 -8.80 2.30
N ILE A 195 7.47 -7.98 2.92
CA ILE A 195 6.56 -8.45 3.96
C ILE A 195 5.41 -9.25 3.33
N ASP A 196 5.09 -10.38 3.96
CA ASP A 196 3.84 -11.09 3.77
C ASP A 196 2.83 -10.56 4.81
N TRP A 197 2.01 -9.61 4.40
CA TRP A 197 1.11 -8.89 5.29
C TRP A 197 -0.04 -9.78 5.74
N ALA A 198 -0.59 -10.57 4.82
CA ALA A 198 -1.65 -11.53 5.14
C ALA A 198 -1.16 -12.60 6.12
N ALA A 199 0.07 -13.10 5.98
CA ALA A 199 0.63 -14.06 6.93
C ALA A 199 1.13 -13.43 8.25
N SER A 200 1.53 -12.16 8.23
CA SER A 200 1.95 -11.43 9.45
C SER A 200 0.75 -11.05 10.33
N PHE A 201 -0.38 -10.76 9.70
CA PHE A 201 -1.61 -10.33 10.34
C PHE A 201 -2.76 -11.21 9.83
N PRO A 202 -2.88 -12.45 10.32
CA PRO A 202 -3.90 -13.38 9.83
C PRO A 202 -5.30 -12.88 10.17
N ALA A 203 -6.27 -13.32 9.38
CA ALA A 203 -7.68 -13.06 9.65
C ALA A 203 -8.07 -13.63 11.02
N ASP A 204 -9.02 -12.95 11.68
CA ASP A 204 -9.66 -13.39 12.90
C ASP A 204 -11.17 -13.47 12.62
N ASP A 205 -11.66 -14.69 12.36
CA ASP A 205 -13.07 -14.94 12.07
C ASP A 205 -13.97 -14.61 13.27
N GLU A 206 -13.47 -14.73 14.49
CA GLU A 206 -14.23 -14.45 15.72
C GLU A 206 -14.39 -12.93 15.91
N ALA A 207 -13.34 -12.17 15.60
CA ALA A 207 -13.35 -10.70 15.60
C ALA A 207 -13.86 -10.09 14.27
N GLY A 208 -14.19 -10.91 13.26
CA GLY A 208 -14.63 -10.45 11.95
C GLY A 208 -13.57 -9.64 11.17
N THR A 209 -12.29 -9.81 11.50
CA THR A 209 -11.19 -9.04 10.89
C THR A 209 -10.56 -9.81 9.74
N ALA A 210 -10.46 -9.19 8.56
CA ALA A 210 -9.80 -9.76 7.40
C ALA A 210 -8.27 -9.81 7.57
N ALA A 211 -7.58 -10.69 6.83
CA ALA A 211 -6.12 -10.76 6.85
C ALA A 211 -5.48 -9.48 6.30
N GLY A 212 -4.32 -9.13 6.85
CA GLY A 212 -3.59 -7.90 6.56
C GLY A 212 -3.63 -6.90 7.71
N LEU A 213 -2.92 -5.79 7.54
CA LEU A 213 -2.85 -4.74 8.56
C LEU A 213 -3.70 -3.53 8.15
N GLY A 214 -4.71 -3.20 8.97
CA GLY A 214 -5.48 -1.97 8.82
C GLY A 214 -4.67 -0.74 9.22
N ILE A 215 -4.47 0.18 8.28
CA ILE A 215 -3.78 1.46 8.52
C ILE A 215 -4.83 2.56 8.69
N LYS A 216 -4.79 3.25 9.83
CA LYS A 216 -5.66 4.40 10.12
C LYS A 216 -5.40 5.53 9.15
N THR A 217 -6.47 6.13 8.62
CA THR A 217 -6.40 7.22 7.63
C THR A 217 -6.60 8.61 8.23
N GLY A 218 -7.08 8.68 9.47
CA GLY A 218 -7.43 9.94 10.16
C GLY A 218 -8.91 10.29 10.06
N ALA A 219 -9.64 9.64 9.14
CA ALA A 219 -11.09 9.67 9.06
C ALA A 219 -11.73 8.63 9.99
N TYR A 220 -13.02 8.81 10.25
CA TYR A 220 -13.87 7.85 10.94
C TYR A 220 -14.95 7.38 9.98
N LEU A 221 -15.39 6.13 10.13
CA LEU A 221 -16.49 5.60 9.33
C LEU A 221 -17.78 6.37 9.60
N LYS A 222 -18.50 6.66 8.52
CA LYS A 222 -19.84 7.23 8.55
C LYS A 222 -20.85 6.22 8.02
N SER A 223 -22.09 6.34 8.45
CA SER A 223 -23.20 5.59 7.88
C SER A 223 -23.38 5.93 6.41
N GLU A 224 -23.81 4.94 5.63
CA GLU A 224 -24.29 5.13 4.25
C GLU A 224 -25.63 5.88 4.22
N ASP A 225 -26.33 5.94 5.34
CA ASP A 225 -27.54 6.74 5.52
C ASP A 225 -27.16 8.18 5.85
N GLU A 226 -27.13 9.03 4.83
CA GLU A 226 -26.79 10.46 4.98
C GLU A 226 -27.92 11.29 5.62
N ASP A 227 -29.16 10.78 5.67
CA ASP A 227 -30.29 11.49 6.28
C ASP A 227 -30.34 11.24 7.78
N THR A 228 -29.47 11.97 8.50
CA THR A 228 -29.40 11.94 9.97
C THR A 228 -30.73 12.28 10.66
N SER A 229 -31.72 12.85 9.96
CA SER A 229 -33.03 13.15 10.52
C SER A 229 -33.93 11.92 10.66
N GLU A 230 -33.63 10.84 9.94
CA GLU A 230 -34.37 9.57 10.01
C GLU A 230 -33.84 8.63 11.09
N TYR A 231 -32.72 8.99 11.75
CA TYR A 231 -32.11 8.15 12.78
C TYR A 231 -33.02 7.95 13.99
N ALA A 232 -33.14 6.70 14.43
CA ALA A 232 -33.86 6.35 15.64
C ALA A 232 -32.99 6.62 16.88
N VAL A 233 -33.56 7.26 17.90
CA VAL A 233 -32.83 7.48 19.16
C VAL A 233 -32.64 6.14 19.89
N GLU A 234 -31.39 5.77 20.17
CA GLU A 234 -31.05 4.59 20.97
C GLU A 234 -30.90 4.97 22.45
N ASP A 235 -30.05 5.97 22.72
CA ASP A 235 -29.84 6.56 24.05
C ASP A 235 -29.48 8.05 23.89
N GLU A 236 -30.46 8.92 24.18
CA GLU A 236 -30.31 10.37 24.06
C GLU A 236 -29.25 10.94 25.03
N ALA A 237 -29.04 10.33 26.20
CA ALA A 237 -28.09 10.83 27.19
C ALA A 237 -26.64 10.59 26.76
N LEU A 238 -26.40 9.53 25.99
CA LEU A 238 -25.10 9.21 25.41
C LEU A 238 -24.93 9.76 23.98
N GLY A 239 -25.99 10.31 23.40
CA GLY A 239 -26.00 10.78 22.00
C GLY A 239 -25.91 9.63 21.00
N TYR A 240 -26.46 8.47 21.36
CA TYR A 240 -26.48 7.29 20.50
C TYR A 240 -27.78 7.21 19.73
N TYR A 241 -27.63 6.98 18.44
CA TYR A 241 -28.71 6.80 17.49
C TYR A 241 -28.47 5.51 16.71
N THR A 242 -29.51 5.04 16.03
CA THR A 242 -29.46 3.90 15.13
C THR A 242 -29.88 4.39 13.74
N ASP A 243 -29.04 4.12 12.74
CA ASP A 243 -29.36 4.42 11.33
C ASP A 243 -30.37 3.44 10.73
N SER A 244 -30.78 3.67 9.48
CA SER A 244 -31.73 2.78 8.78
C SER A 244 -31.20 1.37 8.53
N LEU A 245 -29.89 1.15 8.64
CA LEU A 245 -29.22 -0.16 8.52
C LEU A 245 -29.09 -0.89 9.87
N GLY A 246 -29.51 -0.26 10.97
CA GLY A 246 -29.44 -0.84 12.31
C GLY A 246 -28.07 -0.67 12.98
N GLN A 247 -27.20 0.20 12.47
CA GLN A 247 -25.87 0.47 13.01
C GLN A 247 -25.93 1.62 14.02
N ARG A 248 -25.14 1.54 15.09
CA ARG A 248 -25.04 2.62 16.07
C ARG A 248 -24.23 3.78 15.51
N VAL A 249 -24.78 4.99 15.60
CA VAL A 249 -24.16 6.24 15.14
C VAL A 249 -24.28 7.36 16.18
N ASN A 250 -23.47 8.40 16.03
CA ASN A 250 -23.69 9.66 16.73
C ASN A 250 -24.59 10.61 15.91
N ALA A 251 -24.90 11.78 16.47
CA ALA A 251 -25.74 12.80 15.81
C ALA A 251 -25.18 13.32 14.48
N GLN A 252 -23.89 13.09 14.19
CA GLN A 252 -23.23 13.48 12.95
C GLN A 252 -23.10 12.32 11.95
N GLY A 253 -23.69 11.16 12.25
CA GLY A 253 -23.66 9.97 11.38
C GLY A 253 -22.37 9.15 11.43
N PHE A 254 -21.45 9.43 12.37
CA PHE A 254 -20.27 8.58 12.55
C PHE A 254 -20.65 7.28 13.24
N LEU A 255 -20.19 6.15 12.70
CA LEU A 255 -20.38 4.83 13.29
C LEU A 255 -19.65 4.75 14.64
N LEU A 256 -20.30 4.11 15.62
CA LEU A 256 -19.78 3.90 16.96
C LEU A 256 -19.58 2.41 17.26
N ASP A 257 -18.50 2.08 17.97
CA ASP A 257 -18.26 0.75 18.49
C ASP A 257 -19.14 0.43 19.72
N ASP A 258 -18.99 -0.78 20.25
CA ASP A 258 -19.75 -1.25 21.43
C ASP A 258 -19.51 -0.39 22.68
N LEU A 259 -18.36 0.29 22.75
CA LEU A 259 -17.97 1.20 23.84
C LEU A 259 -18.41 2.65 23.56
N GLY A 260 -19.01 2.92 22.40
CA GLY A 260 -19.46 4.23 21.97
C GLY A 260 -18.37 5.15 21.42
N ALA A 261 -17.20 4.62 21.10
CA ALA A 261 -16.14 5.37 20.42
C ALA A 261 -16.36 5.35 18.90
N ARG A 262 -15.97 6.42 18.20
CA ARG A 262 -16.04 6.47 16.73
C ARG A 262 -15.12 5.42 16.12
N ILE A 263 -15.61 4.71 15.12
CA ILE A 263 -14.84 3.66 14.44
C ILE A 263 -13.90 4.30 13.41
N ASP A 264 -12.60 4.00 13.53
CA ASP A 264 -11.59 4.51 12.59
C ASP A 264 -11.81 3.97 11.18
N GLN A 265 -11.62 4.81 10.17
CA GLN A 265 -11.51 4.34 8.79
C GLN A 265 -10.10 3.79 8.55
N LEU A 266 -10.04 2.55 8.06
CA LEU A 266 -8.81 1.81 7.83
C LEU A 266 -8.67 1.45 6.36
N ILE A 267 -7.44 1.48 5.86
CA ILE A 267 -7.09 0.86 4.58
C ILE A 267 -6.17 -0.31 4.87
N THR A 268 -6.57 -1.51 4.44
CA THR A 268 -5.85 -2.75 4.74
C THR A 268 -4.73 -3.00 3.74
N LEU A 269 -3.52 -3.22 4.26
CA LEU A 269 -2.39 -3.78 3.52
C LEU A 269 -2.42 -5.30 3.64
N ASP A 270 -2.71 -6.00 2.54
CA ASP A 270 -3.09 -7.42 2.47
C ASP A 270 -2.23 -8.24 1.48
N PHE A 271 -1.00 -7.79 1.21
CA PHE A 271 -0.10 -8.46 0.27
C PHE A 271 0.38 -9.83 0.76
N ASP A 272 0.63 -10.75 -0.17
CA ASP A 272 0.88 -12.19 0.02
C ASP A 272 2.38 -12.56 0.01
N GLY A 273 3.24 -11.65 0.43
CA GLY A 273 4.70 -11.89 0.46
C GLY A 273 5.38 -11.86 -0.91
N ASN A 274 4.66 -11.49 -1.97
CA ASN A 274 5.26 -11.24 -3.28
C ASN A 274 5.59 -9.77 -3.48
N GLN A 275 6.73 -9.49 -4.13
CA GLN A 275 7.07 -8.15 -4.59
C GLN A 275 5.96 -7.68 -5.55
N ARG A 276 5.46 -6.48 -5.32
CA ARG A 276 4.43 -5.86 -6.17
C ARG A 276 4.77 -4.41 -6.40
N LEU A 277 4.81 -4.03 -7.68
CA LEU A 277 4.62 -2.66 -8.12
C LEU A 277 3.56 -2.71 -9.21
N GLY A 278 2.33 -2.39 -8.83
CA GLY A 278 1.14 -2.47 -9.66
C GLY A 278 0.44 -1.14 -9.79
N VAL A 279 -0.04 -0.83 -10.98
CA VAL A 279 -0.99 0.25 -11.24
C VAL A 279 -2.08 -0.30 -12.14
N SER A 280 -3.33 -0.16 -11.71
CA SER A 280 -4.52 -0.47 -12.50
C SER A 280 -5.44 0.73 -12.59
N VAL A 281 -6.05 0.90 -13.76
CA VAL A 281 -7.05 1.94 -14.04
C VAL A 281 -8.19 1.27 -14.79
N GLU A 282 -9.41 1.41 -14.29
CA GLU A 282 -10.59 0.78 -14.90
C GLU A 282 -10.94 1.41 -16.24
N ASP A 283 -11.01 2.74 -16.27
CA ASP A 283 -11.30 3.51 -17.48
C ASP A 283 -10.34 4.69 -17.57
N MET A 284 -9.45 4.65 -18.55
CA MET A 284 -8.59 5.76 -18.92
C MET A 284 -9.00 6.26 -20.30
N ARG A 285 -9.26 7.56 -20.41
CA ARG A 285 -9.49 8.28 -21.65
C ARG A 285 -8.35 9.25 -21.90
N MET A 286 -7.81 9.24 -23.10
CA MET A 286 -6.76 10.15 -23.55
C MET A 286 -7.11 10.71 -24.92
N ASP A 287 -7.17 12.04 -25.00
CA ASP A 287 -7.38 12.80 -26.21
C ASP A 287 -6.19 13.75 -26.43
N ILE A 288 -5.48 13.60 -27.56
CA ILE A 288 -4.33 14.46 -27.91
C ILE A 288 -4.63 15.20 -29.21
N ALA A 289 -4.72 16.52 -29.10
CA ALA A 289 -4.90 17.51 -30.16
C ALA A 289 -6.07 17.19 -31.11
N GLY A 290 -7.06 16.41 -30.66
CA GLY A 290 -8.18 15.95 -31.47
C GLY A 290 -7.82 14.94 -32.57
N PHE A 291 -6.61 14.36 -32.55
CA PHE A 291 -6.17 13.36 -33.55
C PHE A 291 -5.99 11.97 -32.95
N ILE A 292 -5.50 11.89 -31.71
CA ILE A 292 -5.32 10.63 -30.99
C ILE A 292 -6.42 10.54 -29.97
N HIS A 293 -7.22 9.48 -30.07
CA HIS A 293 -8.27 9.14 -29.11
C HIS A 293 -8.00 7.71 -28.64
N ALA A 294 -7.74 7.54 -27.35
CA ALA A 294 -7.57 6.24 -26.73
C ALA A 294 -8.49 6.13 -25.52
N GLN A 295 -9.19 5.01 -25.39
CA GLN A 295 -9.98 4.70 -24.21
C GLN A 295 -9.86 3.22 -23.86
N GLY A 296 -9.77 2.92 -22.58
CA GLY A 296 -9.88 1.57 -22.06
C GLY A 296 -9.25 1.41 -20.69
N SER A 297 -9.22 0.17 -20.21
CA SER A 297 -8.55 -0.20 -18.97
C SER A 297 -7.03 -0.33 -19.16
N PHE A 298 -6.26 0.11 -18.18
CA PHE A 298 -4.81 -0.05 -18.15
C PHE A 298 -4.40 -0.84 -16.91
N ASN A 299 -3.49 -1.80 -17.06
CA ASN A 299 -2.88 -2.50 -15.94
C ASN A 299 -1.40 -2.73 -16.21
N PHE A 300 -0.56 -2.38 -15.25
CA PHE A 300 0.85 -2.71 -15.19
C PHE A 300 1.11 -3.39 -13.85
N GLU A 301 1.84 -4.50 -13.85
CA GLU A 301 2.30 -5.14 -12.63
C GLU A 301 3.72 -5.69 -12.83
N LYS A 302 4.63 -5.29 -11.95
CA LYS A 302 5.91 -5.95 -11.75
C LYS A 302 5.76 -6.89 -10.56
N GLY A 303 5.88 -8.19 -10.84
CA GLY A 303 5.85 -9.26 -9.85
C GLY A 303 7.24 -9.75 -9.43
N PRO A 304 7.31 -10.83 -8.63
CA PRO A 304 8.57 -11.43 -8.17
C PRO A 304 9.36 -12.07 -9.31
N GLN A 305 10.65 -12.32 -9.08
CA GLN A 305 11.50 -13.04 -10.03
C GLN A 305 11.13 -14.53 -10.11
N GLN A 306 11.25 -15.09 -11.32
CA GLN A 306 10.97 -16.50 -11.58
C GLN A 306 12.10 -17.16 -12.37
N LEU A 307 12.41 -18.42 -12.05
CA LEU A 307 13.23 -19.26 -12.92
C LEU A 307 12.39 -19.71 -14.11
N VAL A 308 12.82 -19.34 -15.31
CA VAL A 308 12.16 -19.71 -16.57
C VAL A 308 13.06 -20.62 -17.39
N THR A 309 12.44 -21.57 -18.11
CA THR A 309 13.17 -22.39 -19.08
C THR A 309 13.34 -21.60 -20.37
N LEU A 310 14.60 -21.34 -20.76
CA LEU A 310 14.92 -20.66 -22.01
C LEU A 310 15.19 -21.67 -23.11
N GLY A 311 14.57 -21.45 -24.27
CA GLY A 311 15.01 -22.09 -25.51
C GLY A 311 16.40 -21.55 -25.86
N THR A 312 17.41 -22.41 -25.90
CA THR A 312 18.80 -21.99 -26.11
C THR A 312 19.05 -21.41 -27.51
N GLY A 313 18.19 -21.73 -28.47
CA GLY A 313 18.38 -21.38 -29.88
C GLY A 313 19.57 -22.08 -30.54
N LEU A 314 20.25 -22.99 -29.84
CA LEU A 314 21.38 -23.75 -30.37
C LEU A 314 20.88 -24.93 -31.23
N PRO A 315 21.56 -25.24 -32.36
CA PRO A 315 21.23 -26.40 -33.17
C PRO A 315 21.22 -27.69 -32.34
N GLN A 316 20.19 -28.51 -32.53
CA GLN A 316 20.16 -29.84 -31.92
C GLN A 316 21.22 -30.73 -32.59
N GLY A 317 22.09 -31.34 -31.79
CA GLY A 317 23.16 -32.22 -32.27
C GLY A 317 24.59 -31.66 -32.17
N LEU A 318 24.83 -30.60 -31.38
CA LEU A 318 26.17 -30.10 -31.05
C LEU A 318 26.91 -30.91 -29.96
N ALA A 319 26.46 -32.14 -29.67
CA ALA A 319 27.08 -33.05 -28.70
C ALA A 319 27.96 -34.09 -29.40
#